data_AF-A0A485LEG2-F1
#
_entry.id   AF-A0A485LEG2-F1
#
_cell.length_a   1.000
_cell.length_b   1.000
_cell.length_c   1.000
_cell.angle_alpha   90.00
_cell.angle_beta   90.00
_cell.angle_gamma   90.00
#
_symmetry.space_group_name_H-M   'P 1'
#
loop_
_entity.id
_entity.type
_entity.pdbx_description
1 polymer ?
#
loop_
_entity_poly.entity_id
_entity_poly.type
_entity_poly.pdbx_seq_one_letter_code
_entity_poly.pdbx_strand_id
1 'polypeptide(L)'
;MDHDMGEVVSWEEAKGLCEEVGDVFEKGLKDGERLLQLRTKFDSLRANMNAEQKSARQTVTEMVAEIQRIQQYEGERDKSQEMQRRLHELDRLKHELQHKLHELKEEQLVSETNIENLILQYDIAQQRYTEECSARENDVPRLKQHIALYASITGIKWDFSSGHLAGRIHAPEQKHVTNFEFKSPRNDFDVANELWRLIDAAHV
;
A
#
# COMPACT_ATOMS: atom_id res chain seq x y z
N MET A 1 18.12 87.48 112.48
CA MET A 1 17.10 87.03 111.52
C MET A 1 17.69 87.21 110.15
N ASP A 2 18.04 86.21 109.36
CA ASP A 2 18.17 84.77 109.59
C ASP A 2 19.17 84.28 108.54
N HIS A 3 19.80 83.15 108.85
CA HIS A 3 20.79 82.45 108.05
C HIS A 3 20.38 82.27 106.58
N ASP A 4 21.22 82.76 105.67
CA ASP A 4 21.38 82.12 104.35
C ASP A 4 22.77 81.46 104.34
N MET A 5 22.84 80.35 105.10
CA MET A 5 23.96 79.43 105.07
C MET A 5 23.82 78.67 103.76
N GLY A 6 24.60 79.05 102.75
CA GLY A 6 24.81 78.20 101.59
C GLY A 6 25.07 76.78 102.07
N GLU A 7 24.27 75.83 101.59
CA GLU A 7 24.41 74.42 101.91
C GLU A 7 25.85 74.00 101.60
N VAL A 8 26.67 73.95 102.65
CA VAL A 8 28.01 73.37 102.59
C VAL A 8 27.77 71.87 102.55
N VAL A 9 27.56 71.38 101.33
CA VAL A 9 27.51 69.95 101.02
C VAL A 9 28.70 69.31 101.72
N SER A 10 28.44 68.34 102.59
CA SER A 10 29.54 67.70 103.31
C SER A 10 30.47 67.05 102.29
N TRP A 11 31.77 67.00 102.57
CA TRP A 11 32.73 66.39 101.64
C TRP A 11 32.36 64.95 101.26
N GLU A 12 31.66 64.25 102.17
CA GLU A 12 31.13 62.89 101.96
C GLU A 12 29.95 62.88 100.97
N GLU A 13 29.06 63.87 101.01
CA GLU A 13 27.97 64.02 100.04
C GLU A 13 28.48 64.47 98.66
N ALA A 14 29.45 65.39 98.62
CA ALA A 14 30.08 65.82 97.37
C ALA A 14 30.82 64.66 96.70
N LYS A 15 31.49 63.81 97.50
CA LYS A 15 32.13 62.58 97.02
C LYS A 15 31.11 61.56 96.52
N GLY A 16 30.00 61.34 97.25
CA GLY A 16 28.91 60.47 96.83
C GLY A 16 28.28 60.89 95.51
N LEU A 17 28.03 62.19 95.30
CA LEU A 17 27.53 62.73 94.04
C LEU A 17 28.53 62.54 92.88
N CYS A 18 29.84 62.69 93.14
CA CYS A 18 30.86 62.45 92.12
C CYS A 18 30.96 60.97 91.71
N GLU A 19 30.84 60.05 92.68
CA GLU A 19 30.78 58.61 92.43
C GLU A 19 29.51 58.24 91.64
N GLU A 20 28.36 58.83 91.98
CA GLU A 20 27.09 58.59 91.29
C GLU A 20 27.09 59.14 89.85
N VAL A 21 27.68 60.32 89.62
CA VAL A 21 27.92 60.85 88.26
C VAL A 21 28.90 59.96 87.49
N GLY A 22 29.91 59.42 88.16
CA GLY A 22 30.84 58.43 87.60
C GLY A 22 30.13 57.16 87.13
N ASP A 23 29.26 56.60 87.97
CA ASP A 23 28.45 55.41 87.66
C ASP A 23 27.47 55.65 86.51
N VAL A 24 26.85 56.83 86.45
CA VAL A 24 25.95 57.23 85.35
C VAL A 24 26.73 57.38 84.04
N PHE A 25 27.92 57.98 84.08
CA PHE A 25 28.78 58.11 82.90
C PHE A 25 29.26 56.75 82.40
N GLU A 26 29.64 55.84 83.31
CA GLU A 26 30.06 54.48 82.97
C GLU A 26 28.89 53.63 82.42
N LYS A 27 27.67 53.81 82.94
CA LYS A 27 26.45 53.24 82.35
C LYS A 27 26.16 53.81 80.96
N GLY A 28 26.33 55.12 80.75
CA GLY A 28 26.17 55.76 79.44
C GLY A 28 27.15 55.25 78.39
N LEU A 29 28.40 54.99 78.78
CA LEU A 29 29.40 54.33 77.92
C LEU A 29 28.99 52.91 77.54
N LYS A 30 28.52 52.10 78.51
CA LYS A 30 28.03 50.72 78.28
C LYS A 30 26.78 50.70 77.39
N ASP A 31 25.89 51.68 77.52
CA ASP A 31 24.70 51.80 76.67
C ASP A 31 25.06 52.28 75.25
N GLY A 32 26.08 53.13 75.11
CA GLY A 32 26.65 53.50 73.80
C GLY A 32 27.24 52.30 73.06
N GLU A 33 27.99 51.44 73.76
CA GLU A 33 28.50 50.17 73.21
C GLU A 33 27.37 49.22 72.82
N ARG A 34 26.31 49.11 73.63
CA ARG A 34 25.12 48.31 73.31
C ARG A 34 24.41 48.81 72.06
N LEU A 35 24.27 50.13 71.88
CA LEU A 35 23.67 50.71 70.67
C LEU A 35 24.51 50.44 69.42
N LEU A 36 25.84 50.52 69.53
CA LEU A 36 26.75 50.14 68.46
C LEU A 36 26.63 48.65 68.10
N GLN A 37 26.57 47.77 69.09
CA GLN A 37 26.34 46.33 68.87
C GLN A 37 24.97 46.04 68.26
N LEU A 38 23.93 46.80 68.64
CA LEU A 38 22.61 46.65 68.06
C LEU A 38 22.60 47.09 66.60
N ARG A 39 23.28 48.20 66.28
CA ARG A 39 23.44 48.69 64.91
C ARG A 39 24.18 47.69 64.04
N THR A 40 25.29 47.13 64.50
CA THR A 40 26.03 46.11 63.74
C THR A 40 25.22 44.83 63.53
N LYS A 41 24.39 44.44 64.51
CA LYS A 41 23.43 43.34 64.36
C LYS A 41 22.33 43.66 63.33
N PHE A 42 21.82 44.88 63.29
CA PHE A 42 20.84 45.28 62.27
C PHE A 42 21.44 45.29 60.87
N ASP A 43 22.65 45.81 60.72
CA ASP A 43 23.36 45.85 59.45
C ASP A 43 23.67 44.42 58.95
N SER A 44 24.07 43.51 59.84
CA SER A 44 24.29 42.10 59.49
C SER A 44 22.99 41.37 59.13
N LEU A 45 21.90 41.63 59.86
CA LEU A 45 20.60 41.02 59.57
C LEU A 45 20.04 41.50 58.24
N ARG A 46 20.25 42.78 57.90
CA ARG A 46 19.89 43.34 56.59
C ARG A 46 20.72 42.75 55.47
N ALA A 47 22.02 42.56 55.69
CA ALA A 47 22.90 41.89 54.71
C ALA A 47 22.46 40.45 54.47
N ASN A 48 22.12 39.71 55.53
CA ASN A 48 21.63 38.33 55.45
C ASN A 48 20.30 38.26 54.71
N MET A 49 19.31 39.11 55.02
CA MET A 49 18.05 39.14 54.28
C MET A 49 18.25 39.42 52.79
N ASN A 50 19.13 40.36 52.44
CA ASN A 50 19.44 40.65 51.03
C ASN A 50 20.10 39.45 50.34
N ALA A 51 21.00 38.74 51.03
CA ALA A 51 21.66 37.55 50.51
C ALA A 51 20.66 36.40 50.30
N GLU A 52 19.77 36.14 51.26
CA GLU A 52 18.70 35.16 51.16
C GLU A 52 17.72 35.51 50.04
N GLN A 53 17.31 36.77 49.94
CA GLN A 53 16.43 37.24 48.86
C GLN A 53 17.07 37.05 47.49
N LYS A 54 18.36 37.35 47.36
CA LYS A 54 19.11 37.14 46.10
C LYS A 54 19.20 35.66 45.77
N SER A 55 19.51 34.82 46.75
CA SER A 55 19.56 33.36 46.61
C SER A 55 18.21 32.80 46.15
N ALA A 56 17.12 33.17 46.82
CA ALA A 56 15.77 32.74 46.47
C ALA A 56 15.37 33.18 45.06
N ARG A 57 15.68 34.43 44.66
CA ARG A 57 15.45 34.90 43.29
C ARG A 57 16.23 34.10 42.28
N GLN A 58 17.49 33.80 42.57
CA GLN A 58 18.33 33.00 41.69
C GLN A 58 17.75 31.58 41.52
N THR A 59 17.35 30.92 42.61
CA THR A 59 16.69 29.60 42.55
C THR A 59 15.41 29.63 41.72
N VAL A 60 14.56 30.65 41.88
CA VAL A 60 13.35 30.81 41.06
C VAL A 60 13.71 30.96 39.58
N THR A 61 14.74 31.74 39.28
CA THR A 61 15.17 31.95 37.89
C THR A 61 15.69 30.66 37.25
N GLU A 62 16.46 29.87 38.01
CA GLU A 62 16.95 28.55 37.59
C GLU A 62 15.80 27.56 37.37
N MET A 63 14.81 27.51 38.28
CA MET A 63 13.63 26.66 38.13
C MET A 63 12.77 27.04 36.92
N VAL A 64 12.59 28.34 36.65
CA VAL A 64 11.85 28.79 35.46
C VAL A 64 12.58 28.38 34.17
N ALA A 65 13.91 28.49 34.14
CA ALA A 65 14.70 28.03 33.00
C ALA A 65 14.61 26.50 32.79
N GLU A 66 14.56 25.73 33.88
CA GLU A 66 14.35 24.28 33.81
C GLU A 66 12.95 23.94 33.27
N ILE A 67 11.90 24.60 33.75
CA ILE A 67 10.52 24.43 33.26
C ILE A 67 10.44 24.73 31.76
N GLN A 68 11.08 25.80 31.29
CA GLN A 68 11.12 26.14 29.86
C GLN A 68 11.84 25.07 29.03
N ARG A 69 12.94 24.50 29.54
CA ARG A 69 13.62 23.37 28.87
C ARG A 69 12.71 22.15 28.79
N ILE A 70 12.04 21.79 29.89
CA ILE A 70 11.11 20.66 29.91
C ILE A 70 9.97 20.86 28.91
N GLN A 71 9.38 22.06 28.86
CA GLN A 71 8.33 22.39 27.90
C GLN A 71 8.79 22.27 26.43
N GLN A 72 10.03 22.64 26.12
CA GLN A 72 10.59 22.44 24.78
C GLN A 72 10.73 20.95 24.42
N TYR A 73 11.21 20.12 25.36
CA TYR A 73 11.28 18.67 25.17
C TYR A 73 9.88 18.03 25.01
N GLU A 74 8.86 18.54 25.71
CA GLU A 74 7.48 18.09 25.49
C GLU A 74 6.93 18.51 24.12
N GLY A 75 7.31 19.68 23.60
CA GLY A 75 7.02 20.07 22.21
C GLY A 75 7.68 19.13 21.18
N GLU A 76 8.84 18.55 21.49
CA GLU A 76 9.40 17.46 20.67
C GLU A 76 8.61 16.16 20.81
N ARG A 77 7.95 15.93 21.95
CA ARG A 77 7.02 14.81 22.15
C ARG A 77 5.78 14.92 21.26
N ASP A 78 5.40 16.10 20.77
CA ASP A 78 4.38 16.24 19.72
C ASP A 78 4.83 15.61 18.37
N LYS A 79 6.13 15.37 18.16
CA LYS A 79 6.60 14.46 17.08
C LYS A 79 6.05 13.04 17.26
N SER A 80 5.57 12.66 18.45
CA SER A 80 4.86 11.41 18.70
C SER A 80 3.51 11.38 17.98
N GLN A 81 2.80 12.51 17.87
CA GLN A 81 1.56 12.57 17.07
C GLN A 81 1.87 12.40 15.59
N GLU A 82 2.93 13.04 15.10
CA GLU A 82 3.40 12.86 13.72
C GLU A 82 3.85 11.41 13.46
N MET A 83 4.53 10.79 14.42
CA MET A 83 4.91 9.37 14.36
C MET A 83 3.68 8.46 14.39
N GLN A 84 2.66 8.78 15.19
CA GLN A 84 1.39 8.06 15.19
C GLN A 84 0.70 8.18 13.83
N ARG A 85 0.64 9.38 13.23
CA ARG A 85 0.08 9.55 11.87
C ARG A 85 0.79 8.67 10.85
N ARG A 86 2.13 8.67 10.86
CA ARG A 86 2.93 7.80 9.97
C ARG A 86 2.67 6.33 10.21
N LEU A 87 2.52 5.90 11.47
CA LEU A 87 2.15 4.51 11.78
C LEU A 87 0.77 4.15 11.23
N HIS A 88 -0.22 5.04 11.37
CA HIS A 88 -1.57 4.80 10.81
C HIS A 88 -1.55 4.77 9.28
N GLU A 89 -0.76 5.62 8.63
CA GLU A 89 -0.57 5.60 7.17
C GLU A 89 0.09 4.30 6.71
N LEU A 90 1.13 3.85 7.41
CA LEU A 90 1.80 2.57 7.12
C LEU A 90 0.87 1.38 7.35
N ASP A 91 0.08 1.39 8.43
CA ASP A 91 -0.90 0.34 8.68
C ASP A 91 -1.97 0.32 7.60
N ARG A 92 -2.49 1.48 7.19
CA ARG A 92 -3.44 1.56 6.08
C ARG A 92 -2.84 0.99 4.79
N LEU A 93 -1.63 1.43 4.43
CA LEU A 93 -0.93 0.94 3.23
C LEU A 93 -0.69 -0.57 3.30
N LYS A 94 -0.31 -1.08 4.47
CA LYS A 94 -0.15 -2.52 4.71
C LYS A 94 -1.44 -3.27 4.46
N HIS A 95 -2.58 -2.80 4.98
CA HIS A 95 -3.88 -3.44 4.73
C HIS A 95 -4.26 -3.38 3.24
N GLU A 96 -4.04 -2.25 2.56
CA GLU A 96 -4.27 -2.12 1.11
C GLU A 96 -3.40 -3.09 0.30
N LEU A 97 -2.12 -3.24 0.64
CA LEU A 97 -1.22 -4.18 -0.02
C LEU A 97 -1.58 -5.64 0.28
N GLN A 98 -2.02 -5.95 1.50
CA GLN A 98 -2.50 -7.28 1.85
C GLN A 98 -3.77 -7.65 1.08
N HIS A 99 -4.69 -6.69 0.89
CA HIS A 99 -5.86 -6.89 0.07
C HIS A 99 -5.50 -7.17 -1.39
N LYS A 100 -4.66 -6.34 -2.00
CA LYS A 100 -4.17 -6.55 -3.38
C LYS A 100 -3.45 -7.88 -3.56
N LEU A 101 -2.67 -8.30 -2.56
CA LEU A 101 -2.00 -9.59 -2.59
C LEU A 101 -3.00 -10.75 -2.53
N HIS A 102 -4.10 -10.59 -1.80
CA HIS A 102 -5.17 -11.58 -1.77
C HIS A 102 -5.90 -11.65 -3.11
N GLU A 103 -6.28 -10.52 -3.70
CA GLU A 103 -6.91 -10.44 -5.02
C GLU A 103 -6.03 -11.11 -6.10
N LEU A 104 -4.73 -10.78 -6.13
CA LEU A 104 -3.80 -11.39 -7.09
C LEU A 104 -3.66 -12.90 -6.92
N LYS A 105 -3.77 -13.42 -5.69
CA LYS A 105 -3.76 -14.88 -5.44
C LYS A 105 -5.02 -15.56 -5.95
N GLU A 106 -6.18 -14.91 -5.80
CA GLU A 106 -7.44 -15.42 -6.33
C GLU A 106 -7.43 -15.40 -7.86
N GLU A 107 -6.98 -14.30 -8.47
CA GLU A 107 -6.81 -14.19 -9.92
C GLU A 107 -5.83 -15.25 -10.46
N GLN A 108 -4.74 -15.52 -9.75
CA GLN A 108 -3.79 -16.57 -10.11
C GLN A 108 -4.48 -17.94 -10.13
N LEU A 109 -5.22 -18.29 -9.08
CA LEU A 109 -5.92 -19.57 -8.99
C LEU A 109 -6.95 -19.74 -10.13
N VAL A 110 -7.70 -18.68 -10.43
CA VAL A 110 -8.65 -18.68 -11.56
C VAL A 110 -7.92 -18.83 -12.90
N SER A 111 -6.78 -18.17 -13.07
CA SER A 111 -5.98 -18.31 -14.29
C SER A 111 -5.41 -19.73 -14.45
N GLU A 112 -4.92 -20.34 -13.37
CA GLU A 112 -4.41 -21.72 -13.38
C GLU A 112 -5.50 -22.72 -13.78
N THR A 113 -6.68 -22.63 -13.16
CA THR A 113 -7.82 -23.50 -13.52
C THR A 113 -8.31 -23.27 -14.96
N ASN A 114 -8.26 -22.03 -15.46
CA ASN A 114 -8.59 -21.74 -16.85
C ASN A 114 -7.59 -22.37 -17.83
N ILE A 115 -6.28 -22.32 -17.51
CA ILE A 115 -5.23 -22.96 -18.31
C ILE A 115 -5.43 -24.47 -18.36
N GLU A 116 -5.70 -25.11 -17.22
CA GLU A 116 -5.97 -26.56 -17.15
C GLU A 116 -7.18 -26.96 -18.01
N ASN A 117 -8.27 -26.18 -17.96
CA ASN A 117 -9.43 -26.39 -18.82
C ASN A 117 -9.09 -26.24 -20.31
N LEU A 118 -8.25 -25.27 -20.66
CA LEU A 118 -7.84 -25.04 -22.05
C LEU A 118 -6.97 -26.18 -22.59
N ILE A 119 -6.08 -26.72 -21.75
CA ILE A 119 -5.28 -27.92 -22.07
C ILE A 119 -6.22 -29.12 -22.32
N LEU A 120 -7.20 -29.34 -21.44
CA LEU A 120 -8.15 -30.43 -21.62
C LEU A 120 -8.96 -30.28 -22.92
N GLN A 121 -9.42 -29.06 -23.24
CA GLN A 121 -10.14 -28.80 -24.49
C GLN A 121 -9.26 -29.04 -25.72
N TYR A 122 -7.98 -28.66 -25.64
CA TYR A 122 -7.01 -28.92 -26.70
C TYR A 122 -6.81 -30.42 -26.94
N ASP A 123 -6.63 -31.20 -25.86
CA ASP A 123 -6.45 -32.65 -25.96
C ASP A 123 -7.68 -33.34 -26.57
N ILE A 124 -8.89 -32.93 -26.17
CA ILE A 124 -10.14 -33.43 -26.74
C ILE A 124 -10.22 -33.09 -28.24
N ALA A 125 -9.88 -31.85 -28.62
CA ALA A 125 -9.89 -31.44 -30.02
C ALA A 125 -8.88 -32.24 -30.86
N GLN A 126 -7.68 -32.48 -30.32
CA GLN A 126 -6.64 -33.26 -30.99
C GLN A 126 -7.06 -34.72 -31.18
N GLN A 127 -7.70 -35.33 -30.17
CA GLN A 127 -8.25 -36.68 -30.28
C GLN A 127 -9.30 -36.76 -31.39
N ARG A 128 -10.29 -35.84 -31.39
CA ARG A 128 -11.32 -35.79 -32.44
C ARG A 128 -10.73 -35.62 -33.84
N TYR A 129 -9.73 -34.75 -33.99
CA TYR A 129 -9.05 -34.57 -35.27
C TYR A 129 -8.37 -35.87 -35.73
N THR A 130 -7.71 -36.57 -34.82
CA THR A 130 -7.03 -37.84 -35.13
C THR A 130 -8.03 -38.93 -35.51
N GLU A 131 -9.14 -39.02 -34.80
CA GLU A 131 -10.26 -39.92 -35.13
C GLU A 131 -10.82 -39.63 -36.52
N GLU A 132 -11.08 -38.36 -36.85
CA GLU A 132 -11.58 -37.96 -38.16
C GLU A 132 -10.58 -38.28 -39.28
N CYS A 133 -9.28 -38.01 -39.07
CA CYS A 133 -8.24 -38.40 -40.02
C CYS A 133 -8.22 -39.91 -40.27
N SER A 134 -8.33 -40.72 -39.21
CA SER A 134 -8.34 -42.18 -39.34
C SER A 134 -9.61 -42.71 -40.03
N ALA A 135 -10.76 -42.08 -39.81
CA ALA A 135 -11.99 -42.40 -40.51
C ALA A 135 -11.86 -42.09 -42.01
N ARG A 136 -11.33 -40.91 -42.35
CA ARG A 136 -11.09 -40.51 -43.74
C ARG A 136 -10.08 -41.41 -44.45
N GLU A 137 -9.05 -41.89 -43.75
CA GLU A 137 -8.07 -42.83 -44.31
C GLU A 137 -8.73 -44.14 -44.75
N ASN A 138 -9.74 -44.62 -44.04
CA ASN A 138 -10.48 -45.83 -44.39
C ASN A 138 -11.55 -45.59 -45.48
N ASP A 139 -12.20 -44.44 -45.47
CA ASP A 139 -13.32 -44.15 -46.37
C ASP A 139 -12.86 -43.70 -47.76
N VAL A 140 -11.72 -42.99 -47.86
CA VAL A 140 -11.21 -42.51 -49.16
C VAL A 140 -10.88 -43.67 -50.13
N PRO A 141 -10.21 -44.76 -49.73
CA PRO A 141 -9.99 -45.92 -50.59
C PRO A 141 -11.30 -46.59 -51.03
N ARG A 142 -12.28 -46.74 -50.12
CA ARG A 142 -13.60 -47.31 -50.43
C ARG A 142 -14.34 -46.47 -51.46
N LEU A 143 -14.35 -45.15 -51.28
CA LEU A 143 -14.96 -44.22 -52.21
C LEU A 143 -14.25 -44.26 -53.58
N LYS A 144 -12.91 -44.29 -53.60
CA LYS A 144 -12.14 -44.45 -54.85
C LYS A 144 -12.51 -45.75 -55.57
N GLN A 145 -12.65 -46.86 -54.86
CA GLN A 145 -13.06 -48.14 -55.44
C GLN A 145 -14.47 -48.06 -56.03
N HIS A 146 -15.43 -47.48 -55.30
CA HIS A 146 -16.79 -47.30 -55.81
C HIS A 146 -16.83 -46.40 -57.05
N ILE A 147 -16.11 -45.28 -57.04
CA ILE A 147 -16.01 -44.38 -58.19
C ILE A 147 -15.38 -45.12 -59.39
N ALA A 148 -14.33 -45.92 -59.16
CA ALA A 148 -13.69 -46.71 -60.22
C ALA A 148 -14.65 -47.77 -60.78
N LEU A 149 -15.45 -48.43 -59.95
CA LEU A 149 -16.48 -49.37 -60.38
C LEU A 149 -17.54 -48.66 -61.23
N TYR A 150 -18.07 -47.53 -60.79
CA TYR A 150 -19.03 -46.75 -61.57
C TYR A 150 -18.45 -46.29 -62.91
N ALA A 151 -17.20 -45.81 -62.93
CA ALA A 151 -16.51 -45.43 -64.15
C ALA A 151 -16.30 -46.64 -65.08
N SER A 152 -16.04 -47.83 -64.54
CA SER A 152 -15.90 -49.07 -65.33
C SER A 152 -17.21 -49.56 -65.95
N ILE A 153 -18.33 -49.40 -65.22
CA ILE A 153 -19.66 -49.84 -65.68
C ILE A 153 -20.20 -48.87 -66.73
N THR A 154 -20.08 -47.57 -66.47
CA THR A 154 -20.68 -46.53 -67.32
C THR A 154 -19.77 -46.01 -68.41
N GLY A 155 -18.45 -46.24 -68.29
CA GLY A 155 -17.44 -45.62 -69.15
C GLY A 155 -17.30 -44.11 -68.94
N ILE A 156 -17.95 -43.53 -67.93
CA ILE A 156 -17.97 -42.07 -67.72
C ILE A 156 -16.74 -41.60 -66.95
N LYS A 157 -16.05 -40.62 -67.53
CA LYS A 157 -15.06 -39.78 -66.86
C LYS A 157 -15.65 -38.39 -66.62
N TRP A 158 -15.95 -38.09 -65.36
CA TRP A 158 -16.48 -36.79 -64.92
C TRP A 158 -15.41 -35.69 -64.98
N ASP A 159 -15.83 -34.47 -65.34
CA ASP A 159 -15.01 -33.26 -65.23
C ASP A 159 -15.43 -32.44 -64.01
N PHE A 160 -14.62 -32.51 -62.96
CA PHE A 160 -14.84 -31.79 -61.71
C PHE A 160 -14.32 -30.34 -61.73
N SER A 161 -13.74 -29.89 -62.84
CA SER A 161 -13.20 -28.53 -62.97
C SER A 161 -14.31 -27.49 -63.18
N SER A 162 -15.50 -27.95 -63.59
CA SER A 162 -16.66 -27.11 -63.87
C SER A 162 -17.70 -27.21 -62.74
N GLY A 163 -18.39 -26.12 -62.44
CA GLY A 163 -19.47 -26.10 -61.43
C GLY A 163 -20.80 -26.72 -61.91
N HIS A 164 -20.79 -27.47 -63.01
CA HIS A 164 -21.97 -28.09 -63.61
C HIS A 164 -21.65 -29.53 -64.05
N LEU A 165 -22.69 -30.30 -64.42
CA LEU A 165 -22.52 -31.72 -64.71
C LEU A 165 -21.95 -31.91 -66.12
N ALA A 166 -20.64 -32.16 -66.21
CA ALA A 166 -19.93 -32.37 -67.47
C ALA A 166 -19.00 -33.59 -67.38
N GLY A 167 -18.72 -34.19 -68.52
CA GLY A 167 -17.86 -35.37 -68.59
C GLY A 167 -17.71 -35.93 -69.99
N ARG A 168 -17.07 -37.10 -70.06
CA ARG A 168 -16.84 -37.85 -71.29
C ARG A 168 -17.22 -39.30 -71.09
N ILE A 169 -17.91 -39.90 -72.05
CA ILE A 169 -18.25 -41.31 -72.08
C ILE A 169 -17.27 -42.01 -73.02
N HIS A 170 -16.58 -43.02 -72.53
CA HIS A 170 -15.62 -43.80 -73.30
C HIS A 170 -16.17 -45.21 -73.55
N ALA A 171 -16.40 -45.55 -74.82
CA ALA A 171 -16.79 -46.89 -75.24
C ALA A 171 -15.56 -47.62 -75.83
N PRO A 172 -14.92 -48.55 -75.08
CA PRO A 172 -13.68 -49.19 -75.51
C PRO A 172 -13.84 -50.06 -76.76
N GLU A 173 -15.03 -50.63 -77.00
CA GLU A 173 -15.31 -51.49 -78.15
C GLU A 173 -15.33 -50.72 -79.47
N GLN A 174 -15.76 -49.45 -79.45
CA GLN A 174 -15.90 -48.60 -80.64
C GLN A 174 -14.78 -47.57 -80.82
N LYS A 175 -13.85 -47.47 -79.85
CA LYS A 175 -12.82 -46.40 -79.77
C LYS A 175 -13.40 -44.98 -79.90
N HIS A 176 -14.65 -44.78 -79.46
CA HIS A 176 -15.35 -43.50 -79.55
C HIS A 176 -15.44 -42.84 -78.17
N VAL A 177 -15.30 -41.51 -78.15
CA VAL A 177 -15.40 -40.69 -76.93
C VAL A 177 -16.42 -39.60 -77.16
N THR A 178 -17.52 -39.67 -76.41
CA THR A 178 -18.63 -38.70 -76.48
C THR A 178 -18.54 -37.75 -75.30
N ASN A 179 -18.47 -36.44 -75.56
CA ASN A 179 -18.49 -35.43 -74.50
C ASN A 179 -19.94 -35.01 -74.21
N PHE A 180 -20.26 -34.77 -72.94
CA PHE A 180 -21.55 -34.22 -72.52
C PHE A 180 -21.36 -33.08 -71.52
N GLU A 181 -22.30 -32.14 -71.53
CA GLU A 181 -22.33 -30.97 -70.66
C GLU A 181 -23.79 -30.58 -70.39
N PHE A 182 -24.20 -30.56 -69.13
CA PHE A 182 -25.54 -30.13 -68.71
C PHE A 182 -25.45 -28.80 -67.96
N LYS A 183 -26.06 -27.74 -68.52
CA LYS A 183 -26.09 -26.40 -67.92
C LYS A 183 -27.39 -26.17 -67.13
N SER A 184 -27.30 -26.07 -65.80
CA SER A 184 -28.40 -25.69 -64.87
C SER A 184 -29.56 -26.70 -64.77
N PRO A 185 -30.35 -26.71 -63.67
CA PRO A 185 -30.97 -27.94 -63.18
C PRO A 185 -32.18 -28.36 -64.03
N ARG A 186 -31.99 -29.43 -64.81
CA ARG A 186 -33.08 -30.35 -65.16
C ARG A 186 -33.40 -31.19 -63.92
N ASN A 187 -34.61 -31.73 -63.84
CA ASN A 187 -34.99 -32.68 -62.80
C ASN A 187 -33.96 -33.82 -62.75
N ASP A 188 -33.52 -34.24 -61.55
CA ASP A 188 -32.50 -35.29 -61.38
C ASP A 188 -32.85 -36.56 -62.19
N PHE A 189 -34.13 -36.88 -62.27
CA PHE A 189 -34.64 -37.99 -63.08
C PHE A 189 -34.43 -37.79 -64.59
N ASP A 190 -34.64 -36.58 -65.11
CA ASP A 190 -34.47 -36.28 -66.53
C ASP A 190 -32.99 -36.34 -66.92
N VAL A 191 -32.11 -35.82 -66.05
CA VAL A 191 -30.65 -35.88 -66.23
C VAL A 191 -30.17 -37.33 -66.22
N ALA A 192 -30.64 -38.14 -65.28
CA ALA A 192 -30.26 -39.55 -65.19
C ALA A 192 -30.72 -40.35 -66.43
N ASN A 193 -31.96 -40.14 -66.89
CA ASN A 193 -32.49 -40.79 -68.09
C ASN A 193 -31.71 -40.39 -69.36
N GLU A 194 -31.34 -39.12 -69.48
CA GLU A 194 -30.56 -38.62 -70.60
C GLU A 194 -29.13 -39.16 -70.59
N LEU A 195 -28.50 -39.23 -69.41
CA LEU A 195 -27.19 -39.88 -69.24
C LEU A 195 -27.23 -41.35 -69.66
N TRP A 196 -28.23 -42.12 -69.21
CA TRP A 196 -28.37 -43.52 -69.63
C TRP A 196 -28.56 -43.67 -71.14
N ARG A 197 -29.35 -42.80 -71.77
CA ARG A 197 -29.48 -42.78 -73.24
C ARG A 197 -28.16 -42.49 -73.95
N LEU A 198 -27.34 -41.58 -73.41
CA LEU A 198 -26.02 -41.27 -73.98
C LEU A 198 -25.03 -42.43 -73.81
N ILE A 199 -25.10 -43.15 -72.69
CA ILE A 199 -24.31 -44.38 -72.48
C ILE A 199 -24.74 -45.44 -73.49
N ASP A 200 -26.04 -45.73 -73.60
CA ASP A 200 -26.56 -46.74 -74.53
C ASP A 200 -26.19 -46.41 -75.97
N ALA A 201 -26.38 -45.15 -76.38
CA ALA A 201 -26.02 -44.69 -77.73
C ALA A 201 -24.52 -44.76 -78.03
N ALA A 202 -23.65 -44.71 -77.01
CA ALA A 202 -22.21 -44.84 -77.17
C ALA A 202 -21.73 -46.30 -77.24
N HIS A 203 -22.56 -47.27 -76.81
CA HIS A 203 -22.23 -48.70 -76.80
C HIS A 203 -22.96 -49.52 -77.90
N VAL A 204 -23.87 -48.90 -78.67
CA VAL A 204 -24.54 -49.48 -79.86
C VAL A 204 -23.74 -49.20 -81.11
#